data_AF-A0A2T5GG80-F1
#
_entry.id   AF-A0A2T5GG80-F1
#
_cell.length_a   1.000
_cell.length_b   1.000
_cell.length_c   1.000
_cell.angle_alpha   90.00
_cell.angle_beta   90.00
_cell.angle_gamma   90.00
#
_symmetry.space_group_name_H-M   'P 1'
#
loop_
_entity.id
_entity.type
_entity.pdbx_description
1 polymer ?
#
loop_
_entity_poly.entity_id
_entity_poly.type
_entity_poly.pdbx_seq_one_letter_code
_entity_poly.pdbx_strand_id
1 'polypeptide(L)'
;MSRKPSFANLRDRTIAEPAASPAPVGGQGATTGPASRQGRKQVAGFFSPEMSFAMHTLARRQGRSLQALMAEAFNDVLRKHGESPIGD
;
A
#
# COMPACT_ATOMS: atom_id res chain seq x y z
N MET A 1 34.96 -17.36 -2.24
CA MET A 1 34.56 -16.06 -1.65
C MET A 1 33.48 -15.44 -2.53
N SER A 2 32.23 -15.42 -2.07
CA SER A 2 31.07 -14.96 -2.85
C SER A 2 31.03 -13.43 -2.90
N ARG A 3 31.03 -12.84 -4.12
CA ARG A 3 30.95 -11.39 -4.30
C ARG A 3 29.49 -10.96 -4.15
N LYS A 4 29.21 -10.18 -3.10
CA LYS A 4 27.89 -9.59 -2.82
C LYS A 4 27.45 -8.75 -4.03
N PRO A 5 26.22 -8.93 -4.54
CA PRO A 5 25.75 -8.13 -5.66
C PRO A 5 25.59 -6.67 -5.22
N SER A 6 26.40 -5.80 -5.82
CA SER A 6 26.36 -4.35 -5.63
C SER A 6 25.18 -3.75 -6.39
N PHE A 7 24.54 -2.74 -5.79
CA PHE A 7 23.41 -1.97 -6.35
C PHE A 7 23.68 -1.36 -7.74
N ALA A 8 24.96 -1.26 -8.14
CA ALA A 8 25.34 -0.85 -9.50
C ALA A 8 24.78 -1.79 -10.59
N ASN A 9 24.51 -3.05 -10.29
CA ASN A 9 24.02 -4.05 -11.26
C ASN A 9 22.49 -4.02 -11.48
N LEU A 10 21.76 -3.08 -10.88
CA LEU A 10 20.30 -3.02 -11.04
C LEU A 10 19.85 -2.47 -12.40
N ARG A 11 20.70 -1.68 -13.07
CA ARG A 11 20.33 -1.02 -14.34
C ARG A 11 20.40 -1.92 -15.56
N ASP A 12 21.18 -3.00 -15.47
CA ASP A 12 21.42 -3.95 -16.57
C ASP A 12 20.61 -5.24 -16.45
N ARG A 13 19.72 -5.34 -15.47
CA ARG A 13 18.82 -6.49 -15.39
C ARG A 13 17.72 -6.33 -16.43
N THR A 14 18.02 -6.80 -17.63
CA THR A 14 17.06 -7.08 -18.70
C THR A 14 15.86 -7.78 -18.09
N ILE A 15 14.68 -7.20 -18.28
CA ILE A 15 13.41 -7.79 -17.88
C ILE A 15 13.27 -9.10 -18.65
N ALA A 16 13.46 -10.22 -17.97
CA ALA A 16 13.06 -11.51 -18.51
C ALA A 16 11.53 -11.50 -18.58
N GLU A 17 11.00 -11.61 -19.79
CA GLU A 17 9.59 -11.74 -20.11
C GLU A 17 9.01 -12.98 -19.39
N PRO A 18 8.01 -12.82 -18.50
CA PRO A 18 7.36 -13.98 -17.89
C PRO A 18 6.23 -14.47 -18.81
N ALA A 19 6.56 -15.44 -19.68
CA ALA A 19 5.56 -16.34 -20.23
C ALA A 19 5.21 -17.40 -19.16
N ALA A 20 4.10 -17.19 -18.44
CA ALA A 20 3.22 -18.22 -17.90
C ALA A 20 2.11 -17.59 -17.03
N SER A 21 0.85 -17.75 -17.44
CA SER A 21 -0.32 -17.53 -16.57
C SER A 21 -0.39 -18.63 -15.51
N PRO A 22 -0.59 -18.31 -14.22
CA PRO A 22 -1.11 -19.26 -13.25
C PRO A 22 -2.63 -19.11 -13.10
N ALA A 23 -3.28 -20.28 -13.04
CA ALA A 23 -4.70 -20.50 -12.79
C ALA A 23 -5.12 -20.14 -11.33
N PRO A 24 -6.38 -20.34 -10.92
CA PRO A 24 -7.14 -19.44 -10.06
C PRO A 24 -6.59 -19.30 -8.63
N VAL A 25 -6.78 -18.10 -8.05
CA VAL A 25 -6.48 -17.77 -6.66
C VAL A 25 -7.49 -18.39 -5.70
N GLY A 26 -7.29 -19.65 -5.37
CA GLY A 26 -7.89 -20.32 -4.21
C GLY A 26 -6.77 -20.80 -3.29
N GLY A 27 -6.53 -20.11 -2.19
CA GLY A 27 -5.55 -20.54 -1.20
C GLY A 27 -5.55 -19.69 0.05
N GLN A 28 -6.36 -20.08 1.05
CA GLN A 28 -6.06 -19.75 2.44
C GLN A 28 -4.69 -20.35 2.80
N GLY A 29 -3.63 -19.57 2.62
CA GLY A 29 -2.25 -19.94 2.94
C GLY A 29 -1.66 -18.91 3.90
N ALA A 30 -1.03 -19.39 4.96
CA ALA A 30 -0.40 -18.61 6.02
C ALA A 30 0.35 -17.37 5.49
N THR A 31 0.15 -16.23 6.16
CA THR A 31 0.59 -14.91 5.71
C THR A 31 2.11 -14.77 5.73
N THR A 32 2.79 -15.16 4.66
CA THR A 32 4.22 -14.84 4.40
C THR A 32 4.41 -13.38 3.95
N GLY A 33 3.47 -12.50 4.29
CA GLY A 33 3.54 -11.07 4.02
C GLY A 33 4.16 -10.31 5.20
N PRO A 34 4.65 -9.07 4.98
CA PRO A 34 5.12 -8.21 6.06
C PRO A 34 4.12 -8.15 7.21
N ALA A 35 4.60 -8.17 8.46
CA ALA A 35 3.76 -8.07 9.65
C ALA A 35 2.80 -6.87 9.61
N SER A 36 3.21 -5.77 8.97
CA SER A 36 2.39 -4.56 8.76
C SER A 36 1.13 -4.78 7.91
N ARG A 37 1.03 -5.88 7.16
CA ARG A 37 -0.12 -6.22 6.30
C ARG A 37 -0.99 -7.35 6.88
N GLN A 38 -0.57 -7.99 7.96
CA GLN A 38 -1.36 -9.04 8.60
C GLN A 38 -2.63 -8.42 9.21
N GLY A 39 -3.79 -9.04 8.95
CA GLY A 39 -5.10 -8.53 9.40
C GLY A 39 -5.57 -7.24 8.71
N ARG A 40 -4.82 -6.68 7.75
CA ARG A 40 -5.18 -5.45 7.03
C ARG A 40 -5.57 -5.73 5.58
N LYS A 41 -6.49 -4.91 5.06
CA LYS A 41 -6.89 -4.92 3.64
C LYS A 41 -6.41 -3.64 2.97
N GLN A 42 -5.90 -3.76 1.75
CA GLN A 42 -5.51 -2.60 0.95
C GLN A 42 -6.77 -1.93 0.39
N VAL A 43 -6.85 -0.62 0.56
CA VAL A 43 -7.84 0.25 -0.11
C VAL A 43 -7.09 1.07 -1.14
N ALA A 44 -7.52 1.01 -2.40
CA ALA A 44 -6.90 1.72 -3.51
C ALA A 44 -7.97 2.32 -4.42
N GLY A 45 -7.67 3.47 -4.99
CA GLY A 45 -8.53 4.19 -5.94
C GLY A 45 -7.71 5.14 -6.80
N PHE A 46 -8.26 5.51 -7.96
CA PHE A 46 -7.66 6.52 -8.83
C PHE A 46 -8.16 7.91 -8.39
N PHE A 47 -7.21 8.82 -8.13
CA PHE A 47 -7.47 10.20 -7.73
C PHE A 47 -6.71 11.15 -8.65
N SER A 48 -7.14 12.42 -8.70
CA SER A 48 -6.41 13.42 -9.49
C SER A 48 -5.01 13.66 -8.91
N PRO A 49 -4.02 14.01 -9.76
CA PRO A 49 -2.68 14.35 -9.29
C PRO A 49 -2.69 15.48 -8.24
N GLU A 50 -3.55 16.48 -8.41
CA GLU A 50 -3.68 17.62 -7.51
C GLU A 50 -4.19 17.20 -6.13
N MET A 51 -5.17 16.29 -6.09
CA MET A 51 -5.69 15.75 -4.83
C MET A 51 -4.63 14.93 -4.10
N SER A 52 -3.93 14.05 -4.83
CA SER A 52 -2.83 13.25 -4.27
C SER A 52 -1.75 14.15 -3.65
N PHE A 53 -1.34 15.19 -4.40
CA PHE A 53 -0.37 16.17 -3.93
C PHE A 53 -0.84 16.91 -2.67
N ALA A 54 -2.08 17.40 -2.66
CA ALA A 54 -2.65 18.12 -1.53
C ALA A 54 -2.70 17.24 -0.27
N MET A 55 -3.17 15.99 -0.40
CA MET A 55 -3.25 15.05 0.72
C MET A 55 -1.87 14.68 1.28
N HIS A 56 -0.90 14.41 0.41
CA HIS A 56 0.48 14.14 0.84
C HIS A 56 1.12 15.35 1.53
N THR A 57 0.90 16.56 1.01
CA THR A 57 1.42 17.80 1.61
C THR A 57 0.80 18.04 2.98
N LEU A 58 -0.51 17.84 3.12
CA LEU A 58 -1.22 17.97 4.40
C LEU A 58 -0.68 16.98 5.44
N ALA A 59 -0.55 15.70 5.08
CA ALA A 59 -0.04 14.67 5.98
C ALA A 59 1.37 15.01 6.48
N ARG A 60 2.26 15.44 5.58
CA ARG A 60 3.64 15.86 5.91
C ARG A 60 3.67 17.06 6.84
N ARG A 61 2.85 18.08 6.57
CA ARG A 61 2.75 19.28 7.42
C ARG A 61 2.30 18.94 8.84
N GLN A 62 1.49 17.91 9.01
CA GLN A 62 1.04 17.41 10.31
C GLN A 62 1.99 16.39 10.95
N GLY A 63 3.09 16.01 10.29
CA GLY A 63 4.00 14.96 10.76
C GLY A 63 3.36 13.56 10.80
N ARG A 64 2.34 13.31 9.97
CA ARG A 64 1.57 12.06 9.95
C ARG A 64 1.76 11.32 8.63
N SER A 65 1.49 10.01 8.65
CA SER A 65 1.42 9.21 7.42
C SER A 65 0.14 9.54 6.66
N LEU A 66 0.16 9.38 5.33
CA LEU A 66 -1.05 9.50 4.51
C LEU A 66 -2.12 8.47 4.96
N GLN A 67 -1.69 7.27 5.35
CA GLN A 67 -2.61 6.24 5.86
C GLN A 67 -3.37 6.72 7.09
N ALA A 68 -2.70 7.36 8.06
CA ALA A 68 -3.35 7.87 9.25
C ALA A 68 -4.36 8.99 8.93
N LEU A 69 -4.01 9.88 8.00
CA LEU A 69 -4.92 10.93 7.52
C LEU A 69 -6.15 10.34 6.80
N MET A 70 -5.95 9.29 5.99
CA MET A 70 -7.06 8.60 5.31
C MET A 70 -7.94 7.80 6.26
N ALA A 71 -7.37 7.14 7.27
CA ALA A 71 -8.12 6.44 8.30
C ALA A 71 -9.05 7.38 9.07
N GLU A 72 -8.55 8.57 9.44
CA GLU A 72 -9.36 9.63 10.04
C GLU A 72 -10.50 10.08 9.11
N ALA A 73 -10.20 10.37 7.85
CA ALA A 73 -11.21 10.76 6.87
C ALA A 73 -12.29 9.68 6.66
N PHE A 74 -11.92 8.40 6.65
CA PHE A 74 -12.88 7.30 6.56
C PHE A 74 -13.76 7.19 7.80
N ASN A 75 -13.18 7.33 8.99
CA ASN A 75 -13.95 7.36 10.23
C ASN A 75 -14.93 8.54 10.27
N ASP A 76 -14.54 9.71 9.76
CA ASP A 76 -15.43 10.87 9.66
C ASP A 76 -16.59 10.64 8.70
N VAL A 77 -16.36 9.94 7.59
CA VAL A 77 -17.44 9.53 6.67
C VAL A 77 -18.40 8.57 7.38
N LEU A 78 -17.88 7.55 8.06
CA LEU A 78 -18.71 6.59 8.79
C LEU A 78 -19.57 7.26 9.86
N ARG A 79 -18.98 8.16 10.65
CA ARG A 79 -19.71 8.94 11.66
C ARG A 79 -20.83 9.78 11.06
N LYS A 80 -20.59 10.42 9.91
CA LYS A 80 -21.62 11.18 9.19
C LYS A 80 -22.81 10.33 8.76
N HIS A 81 -22.61 9.03 8.57
CA HIS A 81 -23.65 8.07 8.21
C HIS A 81 -24.22 7.30 9.41
N GLY A 82 -23.84 7.65 10.65
CA GLY A 82 -24.31 6.98 11.86
C GLY A 82 -23.62 5.64 12.15
N GLU A 83 -22.56 5.31 11.40
CA GLU A 83 -21.78 4.09 11.59
C GLU A 83 -20.70 4.28 12.66
N SER A 84 -20.33 3.17 13.31
CA SER A 84 -19.24 3.18 14.29
C SER A 84 -17.87 3.25 13.59
N PRO A 85 -16.93 4.08 14.08
CA PRO A 85 -15.57 4.15 13.52
C PRO A 85 -14.83 2.82 13.69
N ILE A 86 -14.07 2.39 12.67
CA ILE A 86 -13.57 1.00 12.54
C ILE A 86 -12.06 0.90 12.88
N GLY A 87 -11.41 2.00 13.29
CA GLY A 87 -10.03 2.01 13.83
C GLY A 87 -9.04 2.88 13.04
N ASP A 88 -7.73 2.69 13.35
CA ASP A 88 -6.54 3.37 12.76
C ASP A 88 -5.75 2.46 11.79
#